data_AF-A0A7S3MQ51-F1
#
_entry.id   AF-A0A7S3MQ51-F1
#
_cell.length_a   1.000
_cell.length_b   1.000
_cell.length_c   1.000
_cell.angle_alpha   90.00
_cell.angle_beta   90.00
_cell.angle_gamma   90.00
#
_symmetry.space_group_name_H-M   'P 1'
#
loop_
_entity.id
_entity.type
_entity.pdbx_description
1 polymer ?
#
loop_
_entity_poly.entity_id
_entity_poly.type
_entity_poly.pdbx_seq_one_letter_code
_entity_poly.pdbx_strand_id
1 'polypeptide(L)'
;LGGLLEFYEECSEHTSSSSDWDYSENSNYVSTNIFNTNNKAKKKLRALLNKLRKPKKKQTSKSEKTQLVKRILCRWWYVFKEWPPEDYNYSSKLAELGLSGPKEVPGYPGLFMDSKEVIYDLRPYETAPTYNNLVKLEKSQLVGLLCSALKAQLLE
;
A
#
# COMPACT_ATOMS: atom_id res chain seq x y z
N LEU A 1 13.14 -36.27 29.79
CA LEU A 1 12.07 -36.37 28.78
C LEU A 1 11.59 -34.93 28.52
N GLY A 2 12.21 -34.11 27.68
CA GLY A 2 12.98 -34.37 26.47
C GLY A 2 12.17 -33.83 25.28
N GLY A 3 12.71 -32.84 24.56
CA GLY A 3 12.28 -32.53 23.19
C GLY A 3 11.65 -31.16 22.93
N LEU A 4 12.38 -30.07 23.19
CA LEU A 4 12.18 -28.77 22.54
C LEU A 4 13.30 -28.59 21.51
N LEU A 5 13.30 -29.41 20.44
CA LEU A 5 14.16 -29.26 19.25
C LEU A 5 13.80 -30.39 18.27
N GLU A 6 12.93 -30.11 17.31
CA GLU A 6 12.79 -30.86 16.03
C GLU A 6 11.54 -30.35 15.31
N PHE A 7 11.69 -29.29 14.51
CA PHE A 7 10.82 -29.05 13.35
C PHE A 7 11.51 -28.04 12.41
N TYR A 8 12.81 -28.27 12.18
CA TYR A 8 13.57 -27.64 11.12
C TYR A 8 14.24 -28.78 10.34
N GLU A 9 14.18 -28.69 9.02
CA GLU A 9 14.62 -29.66 8.01
C GLU A 9 13.60 -30.75 7.63
N GLU A 10 12.66 -30.40 6.74
CA GLU A 10 12.50 -31.14 5.47
C GLU A 10 11.57 -30.38 4.53
N CYS A 11 12.14 -29.79 3.47
CA CYS A 11 11.53 -29.57 2.15
C CYS A 11 12.53 -28.74 1.31
N SER A 12 13.65 -29.38 0.91
CA SER A 12 14.35 -28.96 -0.30
C SER A 12 13.67 -29.63 -1.50
N GLU A 13 13.65 -28.89 -2.60
CA GLU A 13 13.62 -29.39 -3.98
C GLU A 13 12.29 -29.90 -4.56
N HIS A 14 11.51 -28.97 -5.11
CA HIS A 14 11.36 -28.90 -6.58
C HIS A 14 10.90 -27.51 -7.02
N THR A 15 11.72 -26.92 -7.89
CA THR A 15 11.53 -25.68 -8.63
C THR A 15 10.49 -25.87 -9.74
N SER A 16 9.58 -24.91 -9.93
CA SER A 16 9.51 -24.12 -11.18
C SER A 16 8.25 -23.24 -11.23
N SER A 17 8.49 -21.99 -11.61
CA SER A 17 7.58 -21.12 -12.40
C SER A 17 6.48 -20.34 -11.67
N SER A 18 6.79 -19.07 -11.34
CA SER A 18 6.08 -17.86 -11.78
C SER A 18 6.56 -16.67 -10.92
N SER A 19 7.76 -16.16 -11.22
CA SER A 19 8.01 -14.87 -11.89
C SER A 19 7.29 -13.66 -11.28
N ASP A 20 8.13 -12.68 -10.97
CA ASP A 20 7.85 -11.27 -10.73
C ASP A 20 7.42 -10.93 -9.30
N TRP A 21 8.41 -10.71 -8.43
CA TRP A 21 8.64 -9.43 -7.71
C TRP A 21 9.94 -9.55 -6.88
N ASP A 22 11.11 -9.46 -7.52
CA ASP A 22 12.32 -9.08 -6.80
C ASP A 22 13.22 -8.17 -7.66
N TYR A 23 12.99 -6.87 -7.55
CA TYR A 23 13.73 -5.83 -8.26
C TYR A 23 14.69 -5.15 -7.29
N SER A 24 15.72 -5.85 -6.80
CA SER A 24 16.93 -5.18 -6.28
C SER A 24 18.17 -6.03 -6.02
N GLU A 25 18.35 -7.24 -6.57
CA GLU A 25 19.63 -7.95 -6.41
C GLU A 25 20.16 -8.53 -7.72
N ASN A 26 20.71 -7.66 -8.57
CA ASN A 26 21.72 -8.10 -9.54
C ASN A 26 22.74 -6.98 -9.79
N SER A 27 23.45 -6.57 -8.73
CA SER A 27 24.50 -5.55 -8.81
C SER A 27 25.91 -6.11 -9.00
N ASN A 28 26.20 -7.41 -8.84
CA ASN A 28 27.61 -7.83 -8.69
C ASN A 28 28.07 -9.13 -9.41
N TYR A 29 27.30 -9.72 -10.34
CA TYR A 29 27.76 -10.91 -11.07
C TYR A 29 27.69 -10.77 -12.59
N VAL A 30 28.47 -9.86 -13.16
CA VAL A 30 29.11 -10.03 -14.48
C VAL A 30 30.52 -9.46 -14.39
N SER A 31 31.42 -10.21 -13.76
CA SER A 31 32.84 -10.09 -14.05
C SER A 31 33.08 -10.68 -15.43
N THR A 32 32.94 -9.86 -16.46
CA THR A 32 33.67 -10.10 -17.72
C THR A 32 34.72 -9.03 -17.84
N ASN A 33 35.96 -9.44 -17.58
CA ASN A 33 37.17 -8.87 -18.12
C ASN A 33 37.03 -8.64 -19.63
N ILE A 34 36.44 -7.50 -20.02
CA ILE A 34 36.44 -7.05 -21.40
C ILE A 34 36.69 -5.56 -21.35
N PHE A 35 37.85 -5.17 -21.92
CA PHE A 35 38.33 -3.81 -22.16
C PHE A 35 39.11 -3.13 -21.02
N ASN A 36 40.41 -3.43 -20.99
CA ASN A 36 41.45 -2.46 -20.60
C ASN A 36 41.46 -1.30 -21.63
N THR A 37 40.40 -0.48 -21.65
CA THR A 37 40.31 0.67 -22.54
C THR A 37 40.74 1.94 -21.85
N ASN A 38 41.43 2.75 -22.66
CA ASN A 38 42.00 4.05 -22.37
C ASN A 38 41.07 4.93 -21.50
N ASN A 39 41.63 5.72 -20.58
CA ASN A 39 40.92 6.57 -19.61
C ASN A 39 39.81 7.45 -20.23
N LYS A 40 39.93 7.78 -21.51
CA LYS A 40 38.95 8.53 -22.30
C LYS A 40 37.61 7.77 -22.49
N ALA A 41 37.65 6.46 -22.72
CA ALA A 41 36.44 5.63 -22.88
C ALA A 41 35.70 5.48 -21.55
N LYS A 42 36.43 5.19 -20.46
CA LYS A 42 35.88 5.18 -19.09
C LYS A 42 35.28 6.54 -18.70
N LYS A 43 35.91 7.66 -19.08
CA LYS A 43 35.40 9.01 -18.84
C LYS A 43 34.11 9.29 -19.62
N LYS A 44 34.03 8.88 -20.89
CA LYS A 44 32.82 8.99 -21.72
C LYS A 44 31.69 8.13 -21.16
N LEU A 45 31.98 6.89 -20.74
CA LEU A 45 30.99 6.00 -20.12
C LEU A 45 30.46 6.60 -18.81
N ARG A 46 31.34 7.10 -17.94
CA ARG A 46 30.92 7.83 -16.72
C ARG A 46 30.06 9.07 -17.03
N ALA A 47 30.42 9.85 -18.06
CA ALA A 47 29.64 11.01 -18.46
C ALA A 47 28.26 10.61 -19.00
N LEU A 48 28.17 9.53 -19.79
CA LEU A 48 26.92 8.96 -20.27
C LEU A 48 26.06 8.45 -19.10
N LEU A 49 26.64 7.68 -18.18
CA LEU A 49 25.97 7.19 -16.98
C LEU A 49 25.47 8.34 -16.11
N ASN A 50 26.24 9.41 -15.93
CA ASN A 50 25.80 10.60 -15.20
C ASN A 50 24.69 11.36 -15.93
N LYS A 51 24.67 11.35 -17.27
CA LYS A 51 23.61 11.95 -18.09
C LYS A 51 22.32 11.14 -18.04
N LEU A 52 22.43 9.81 -17.93
CA LEU A 52 21.30 8.89 -17.74
C LEU A 52 20.83 8.81 -16.29
N ARG A 53 21.69 9.14 -15.32
CA ARG A 53 21.35 9.16 -13.89
C ARG A 53 20.35 10.28 -13.65
N LYS A 54 19.07 9.92 -13.59
CA LYS A 54 18.00 10.82 -13.16
C LYS A 54 18.43 11.51 -11.86
N PRO A 55 18.29 12.85 -11.75
CA PRO A 55 18.66 13.53 -10.51
C PRO A 55 17.86 12.92 -9.36
N LYS A 56 18.52 12.66 -8.22
CA LYS A 56 17.80 12.28 -7.00
C LYS A 56 16.82 13.42 -6.71
N LYS A 57 15.50 13.15 -6.79
CA LYS A 57 14.48 14.16 -6.50
C LYS A 57 14.69 14.66 -5.06
N LYS A 58 14.86 15.97 -4.89
CA LYS A 58 14.91 16.61 -3.57
C LYS A 58 13.58 16.27 -2.87
N GLN A 59 13.61 15.56 -1.74
CA GLN A 59 12.38 15.28 -0.99
C GLN A 59 11.74 16.61 -0.63
N THR A 60 10.51 16.82 -1.09
CA THR A 60 9.73 18.01 -0.74
C THR A 60 8.81 17.64 0.42
N SER A 61 8.40 18.60 1.24
CA SER A 61 7.43 18.36 2.33
C SER A 61 6.14 17.69 1.82
N LYS A 62 5.73 18.01 0.58
CA LYS A 62 4.64 17.34 -0.12
C LYS A 62 4.91 15.84 -0.33
N SER A 63 6.14 15.45 -0.70
CA SER A 63 6.49 14.03 -0.83
C SER A 63 6.48 13.30 0.52
N GLU A 64 6.93 13.95 1.60
CA GLU A 64 6.89 13.37 2.96
C GLU A 64 5.45 13.16 3.44
N LYS A 65 4.58 14.16 3.27
CA LYS A 65 3.15 14.04 3.63
C LYS A 65 2.48 12.93 2.83
N THR A 66 2.73 12.86 1.52
CA THR A 66 2.23 11.77 0.68
C THR A 66 2.75 10.40 1.14
N GLN A 67 4.01 10.29 1.56
CA GLN A 67 4.53 9.03 2.11
C GLN A 67 3.84 8.65 3.42
N LEU A 68 3.59 9.60 4.32
CA LEU A 68 2.82 9.33 5.55
C LEU A 68 1.42 8.81 5.21
N VAL A 69 0.69 9.50 4.34
CA VAL A 69 -0.65 9.07 3.92
C VAL A 69 -0.63 7.66 3.32
N LYS A 70 0.30 7.38 2.39
CA LYS A 70 0.45 6.03 1.81
C LYS A 70 0.71 4.98 2.88
N ARG A 71 1.61 5.27 3.81
CA ARG A 71 1.93 4.34 4.90
C ARG A 71 0.73 4.09 5.80
N ILE A 72 -0.10 5.08 6.10
CA ILE A 72 -1.37 4.91 6.84
C ILE A 72 -2.33 4.03 6.03
N LEU A 73 -2.52 4.32 4.73
CA LEU A 73 -3.44 3.59 3.88
C LEU A 73 -3.12 2.10 3.77
N CYS A 74 -1.86 1.67 3.86
CA CYS A 74 -1.53 0.23 3.89
C CYS A 74 -2.00 -0.50 5.16
N ARG A 75 -2.43 0.24 6.18
CA ARG A 75 -2.78 -0.24 7.52
C ARG A 75 -3.97 0.53 8.07
N TRP A 76 -4.86 0.95 7.19
CA TRP A 76 -6.01 1.76 7.55
C TRP A 76 -6.94 0.99 8.49
N TRP A 77 -7.08 -0.33 8.30
CA TRP A 77 -7.84 -1.23 9.16
C TRP A 77 -7.46 -1.14 10.64
N TYR A 78 -6.20 -0.83 10.96
CA TYR A 78 -5.74 -0.74 12.34
C TYR A 78 -6.19 0.52 13.08
N VAL A 79 -6.60 1.56 12.35
CA VAL A 79 -6.92 2.89 12.90
C VAL A 79 -8.36 3.27 12.66
N PHE A 80 -8.97 2.75 11.60
CA PHE A 80 -10.36 2.98 11.22
C PHE A 80 -11.13 1.66 11.35
N LYS A 81 -11.03 1.00 12.51
CA LYS A 81 -11.63 -0.33 12.76
C LYS A 81 -13.15 -0.34 12.58
N GLU A 82 -13.79 0.76 12.92
CA GLU A 82 -15.25 0.94 12.89
C GLU A 82 -15.68 1.70 11.64
N TRP A 83 -14.96 1.57 10.51
CA TRP A 83 -15.37 2.18 9.25
C TRP A 83 -15.93 1.11 8.28
N PRO A 84 -17.16 1.28 7.77
CA PRO A 84 -18.05 2.43 7.98
C PRO A 84 -18.68 2.45 9.39
N PRO A 85 -19.06 3.64 9.91
CA PRO A 85 -19.67 3.76 11.25
C PRO A 85 -20.98 2.95 11.35
N GLU A 86 -21.14 2.21 12.45
CA GLU A 86 -22.32 1.36 12.68
C GLU A 86 -23.62 2.16 12.80
N ASP A 87 -23.55 3.39 13.27
CA ASP A 87 -24.67 4.30 13.48
C ASP A 87 -25.03 5.15 12.25
N TYR A 88 -24.37 4.91 11.11
CA TYR A 88 -24.61 5.68 9.90
C TYR A 88 -25.98 5.36 9.28
N ASN A 89 -26.83 6.39 9.12
CA ASN A 89 -28.18 6.23 8.61
C ASN A 89 -28.22 6.08 7.08
N TYR A 90 -28.12 4.84 6.59
CA TYR A 90 -28.24 4.51 5.18
C TYR A 90 -29.66 4.72 4.62
N SER A 91 -30.70 4.57 5.45
CA SER A 91 -32.10 4.72 5.03
C SER A 91 -32.39 6.14 4.53
N SER A 92 -31.85 7.15 5.20
CA SER A 92 -31.95 8.55 4.75
C SER A 92 -31.23 8.76 3.40
N LYS A 93 -30.05 8.15 3.19
CA LYS A 93 -29.31 8.26 1.93
C LYS A 93 -29.99 7.56 0.77
N LEU A 94 -30.62 6.42 1.02
CA LEU A 94 -31.44 5.72 0.02
C LEU A 94 -32.64 6.58 -0.41
N ALA A 95 -33.30 7.24 0.54
CA ALA A 95 -34.41 8.15 0.26
C ALA A 95 -33.96 9.38 -0.54
N GLU A 96 -32.81 9.98 -0.21
CA GLU A 96 -32.21 11.09 -0.98
C GLU A 96 -31.94 10.70 -2.44
N LEU A 97 -31.53 9.46 -2.69
CA LEU A 97 -31.27 8.93 -4.04
C LEU A 97 -32.54 8.42 -4.76
N GLY A 98 -33.70 8.42 -4.09
CA GLY A 98 -34.95 7.90 -4.63
C GLY A 98 -34.93 6.38 -4.88
N LEU A 99 -34.07 5.64 -4.18
CA LEU A 99 -33.92 4.19 -4.35
C LEU A 99 -34.86 3.45 -3.40
N SER A 100 -35.80 2.68 -3.95
CA SER A 100 -36.75 1.86 -3.19
C SER A 100 -36.50 0.38 -3.44
N GLY A 101 -36.30 -0.39 -2.38
CA GLY A 101 -36.05 -1.84 -2.44
C GLY A 101 -34.61 -2.34 -2.65
N PRO A 102 -33.53 -1.53 -2.66
CA PRO A 102 -32.19 -2.11 -2.75
C PRO A 102 -31.84 -2.82 -1.43
N LYS A 103 -31.16 -3.96 -1.54
CA LYS A 103 -30.77 -4.80 -0.41
C LYS A 103 -29.30 -4.61 -0.10
N GLU A 104 -28.96 -4.63 1.18
CA GLU A 104 -27.57 -4.58 1.58
C GLU A 104 -26.81 -5.83 1.12
N VAL A 105 -25.58 -5.65 0.64
CA VAL A 105 -24.74 -6.73 0.16
C VAL A 105 -24.17 -7.49 1.36
N PRO A 106 -24.39 -8.82 1.48
CA PRO A 106 -23.92 -9.60 2.62
C PRO A 106 -22.39 -9.48 2.83
N GLY A 107 -21.98 -9.09 4.04
CA GLY A 107 -20.57 -8.92 4.40
C GLY A 107 -19.93 -7.60 3.96
N TYR A 108 -20.67 -6.73 3.26
CA TYR A 108 -20.19 -5.43 2.81
C TYR A 108 -21.12 -4.31 3.32
N PRO A 109 -20.96 -3.90 4.60
CA PRO A 109 -21.86 -2.93 5.21
C PRO A 109 -21.86 -1.60 4.44
N GLY A 110 -23.04 -1.03 4.24
CA GLY A 110 -23.25 0.22 3.51
C GLY A 110 -23.19 0.12 1.98
N LEU A 111 -22.97 -1.08 1.41
CA LEU A 111 -23.15 -1.33 -0.01
C LEU A 111 -24.54 -1.92 -0.25
N PHE A 112 -25.27 -1.34 -1.20
CA PHE A 112 -26.63 -1.74 -1.52
C PHE A 112 -26.74 -2.15 -2.99
N MET A 113 -27.52 -3.18 -3.29
CA MET A 113 -27.76 -3.68 -4.64
C MET A 113 -29.25 -3.65 -4.97
N ASP A 114 -29.61 -3.08 -6.11
CA ASP A 114 -30.98 -3.12 -6.64
C ASP A 114 -31.24 -4.43 -7.42
N SER A 115 -32.52 -4.71 -7.69
CA SER A 115 -33.03 -5.77 -8.57
C SER A 115 -32.39 -5.83 -9.96
N LYS A 116 -31.79 -4.73 -10.43
CA LYS A 116 -31.06 -4.62 -11.70
C LYS A 116 -29.56 -4.94 -11.57
N GLU A 117 -29.14 -5.47 -10.42
CA GLU A 117 -27.74 -5.79 -10.10
C GLU A 117 -26.80 -4.56 -10.09
N VAL A 118 -27.36 -3.35 -9.93
CA VAL A 118 -26.58 -2.12 -9.76
C VAL A 118 -26.22 -1.95 -8.29
N ILE A 119 -24.93 -1.75 -8.01
CA ILE A 119 -24.40 -1.55 -6.66
C ILE A 119 -24.23 -0.05 -6.37
N TYR A 120 -24.73 0.37 -5.22
CA TYR A 120 -24.64 1.70 -4.66
C TYR A 120 -23.77 1.66 -3.38
N ASP A 121 -22.65 2.37 -3.39
CA ASP A 121 -21.83 2.58 -2.20
C ASP A 121 -22.33 3.82 -1.45
N LEU A 122 -22.96 3.61 -0.30
CA LEU A 122 -23.55 4.67 0.51
C LEU A 122 -22.74 4.97 1.77
N ARG A 123 -21.54 4.39 1.90
CA ARG A 123 -20.66 4.65 3.04
C ARG A 123 -20.24 6.13 3.05
N PRO A 124 -20.08 6.73 4.25
CA PRO A 124 -19.73 8.14 4.36
C PRO A 124 -18.39 8.43 3.70
N TYR A 125 -18.42 9.16 2.58
CA TYR A 125 -17.23 9.47 1.80
C TYR A 125 -16.32 10.45 2.55
N GLU A 126 -16.89 11.32 3.38
CA GLU A 126 -16.19 12.38 4.10
C GLU A 126 -15.24 11.82 5.15
N THR A 127 -15.62 10.72 5.80
CA THR A 127 -14.83 10.05 6.84
C THR A 127 -14.02 8.86 6.30
N ALA A 128 -14.20 8.52 5.02
CA ALA A 128 -13.55 7.38 4.40
C ALA A 128 -12.02 7.47 4.48
N PRO A 129 -11.32 6.35 4.76
CA PRO A 129 -9.85 6.29 4.81
C PRO A 129 -9.27 6.33 3.38
N THR A 130 -9.43 7.47 2.72
CA THR A 130 -8.95 7.72 1.35
C THR A 130 -7.77 8.70 1.36
N TYR A 131 -6.97 8.65 0.29
CA TYR A 131 -5.89 9.62 0.11
C TYR A 131 -6.39 11.08 0.18
N ASN A 132 -7.52 11.36 -0.47
CA ASN A 132 -8.10 12.70 -0.56
C ASN A 132 -8.52 13.25 0.80
N ASN A 133 -8.99 12.39 1.71
CA ASN A 133 -9.35 12.81 3.06
C ASN A 133 -8.11 12.95 3.95
N LEU A 134 -7.21 11.96 3.93
CA LEU A 134 -6.01 11.98 4.77
C LEU A 134 -5.03 13.10 4.41
N VAL A 135 -4.89 13.45 3.13
CA VAL A 135 -3.96 14.54 2.72
C VAL A 135 -4.41 15.92 3.23
N LYS A 136 -5.68 16.08 3.62
CA LYS A 136 -6.21 17.31 4.21
C LYS A 136 -5.79 17.49 5.68
N LEU A 137 -5.48 16.40 6.39
CA LEU A 137 -5.08 16.42 7.80
C LEU A 137 -3.69 17.06 7.99
N GLU A 138 -3.44 17.57 9.19
CA GLU A 138 -2.13 18.11 9.55
C GLU A 138 -1.06 17.03 9.69
N LYS A 139 0.21 17.36 9.44
CA LYS A 139 1.31 16.38 9.47
C LYS A 139 1.42 15.69 10.84
N SER A 140 1.20 16.42 11.93
CA SER A 140 1.19 15.87 13.30
C SER A 140 0.09 14.83 13.51
N GLN A 141 -1.13 15.09 13.02
CA GLN A 141 -2.25 14.15 13.07
C GLN A 141 -1.93 12.88 12.28
N LEU A 142 -1.35 13.03 11.08
CA LEU A 142 -0.92 11.88 10.27
C LEU A 142 0.12 11.03 10.98
N VAL A 143 1.09 11.65 11.67
CA VAL A 143 2.07 10.91 12.49
C VAL A 143 1.38 10.17 13.64
N GLY A 144 0.44 10.82 14.34
CA GLY A 144 -0.35 10.20 15.40
C GLY A 144 -1.12 8.97 14.92
N LEU A 145 -1.86 9.10 13.82
CA LEU A 145 -2.58 7.99 13.17
C LEU A 145 -1.63 6.85 12.80
N LEU A 146 -0.48 7.17 12.22
CA LEU A 146 0.52 6.18 11.83
C LEU A 146 1.09 5.40 13.03
N CYS A 147 1.34 6.11 14.15
CA CYS A 147 1.81 5.50 15.39
C CYS A 147 0.74 4.59 16.00
N SER A 148 -0.52 5.03 16.05
CA SER A 148 -1.64 4.20 16.52
C SER A 148 -1.79 2.94 15.66
N ALA A 149 -1.68 3.08 14.33
CA ALA A 149 -1.72 1.95 13.40
C ALA A 149 -0.65 0.90 13.71
N LEU A 150 0.60 1.33 13.90
CA LEU A 150 1.72 0.42 14.20
C LEU A 150 1.54 -0.28 15.53
N LYS A 151 1.09 0.45 16.55
CA LYS A 151 0.87 -0.12 17.87
C LYS A 151 -0.19 -1.21 17.80
N ALA A 152 -1.31 -0.95 17.13
CA ALA A 152 -2.37 -1.95 16.95
C ALA A 152 -1.87 -3.14 16.11
N GLN A 153 -1.06 -2.91 15.08
CA GLN A 153 -0.48 -3.97 14.24
C GLN A 153 0.49 -4.89 15.00
N LEU A 154 1.19 -4.38 16.00
CA LEU A 154 2.11 -5.20 16.83
C LEU A 154 1.40 -5.98 17.94
N LEU A 155 0.12 -5.69 18.19
CA LEU A 155 -0.68 -6.32 19.24
C LEU A 155 -1.67 -7.37 18.72
N GLU A 156 -1.79 -7.53 17.40
CA GLU A 156 -2.47 -8.66 16.76
C GLU A 156 -1.60 -9.92 16.77
#